data_AF-A0AAV0GWQ3-F1
#
_entry.id   AF-A0AAV0GWQ3-F1
#
_cell.length_a   1.000
_cell.length_b   1.000
_cell.length_c   1.000
_cell.angle_alpha   90.00
_cell.angle_beta   90.00
_cell.angle_gamma   90.00
#
_symmetry.space_group_name_H-M   'P 1'
#
loop_
_entity.id
_entity.type
_entity.pdbx_description
1 polymer ?
#
loop_
_entity_poly.entity_id
_entity_poly.type
_entity_poly.pdbx_seq_one_letter_code
_entity_poly.pdbx_strand_id
1 'polypeptide(L)'
;MSSGRGSSGVWTAKQNKAFERALAVYDKDTPDRWSNVAKAVGGNKTADDVKRHYDLLVDDVNFIESPHFPFPSNLYTNSNYNGNNIASSGGQLNLNLLISDEEIKRMRNMKLQ
;
A
#
# COMPACT_ATOMS: atom_id res chain seq x y z
N MET A 1 17.07 22.89 -19.89
CA MET A 1 16.27 22.82 -18.66
C MET A 1 15.28 21.69 -18.85
N SER A 2 15.63 20.48 -18.39
CA SER A 2 14.80 19.30 -18.60
C SER A 2 14.26 18.87 -17.23
N SER A 3 13.01 19.23 -17.00
CA SER A 3 12.23 18.93 -15.81
C SER A 3 12.03 17.41 -15.72
N GLY A 4 12.84 16.75 -14.89
CA GLY A 4 12.72 15.32 -14.59
C GLY A 4 11.39 15.07 -13.89
N ARG A 5 10.38 14.66 -14.64
CA ARG A 5 9.13 14.12 -14.09
C ARG A 5 9.45 12.81 -13.35
N GLY A 6 9.49 12.90 -12.03
CA GLY A 6 9.08 11.85 -11.10
C GLY A 6 9.71 10.47 -11.31
N SER A 7 11.03 10.35 -11.22
CA SER A 7 11.65 9.11 -10.75
C SER A 7 11.61 9.08 -9.22
N SER A 8 10.41 9.09 -8.65
CA SER A 8 10.18 8.68 -7.26
C SER A 8 10.54 7.19 -7.19
N GLY A 9 11.85 6.90 -7.11
CA GLY A 9 12.39 5.58 -7.42
C GLY A 9 11.70 4.47 -6.63
N VAL A 10 11.52 3.31 -7.26
CA VAL A 10 10.90 2.11 -6.69
C VAL A 10 11.22 1.97 -5.20
N TRP A 11 10.19 1.87 -4.36
CA TRP A 11 10.37 1.70 -2.92
C TRP A 11 11.01 0.35 -2.64
N THR A 12 12.24 0.38 -2.13
CA THR A 12 12.91 -0.84 -1.68
C THR A 12 12.30 -1.32 -0.36
N ALA A 13 12.41 -2.61 -0.06
CA ALA A 13 11.96 -3.16 1.23
C ALA A 13 12.58 -2.43 2.45
N LYS A 14 13.84 -2.01 2.34
CA LYS A 14 14.52 -1.22 3.38
C LYS A 14 13.88 0.15 3.58
N GLN A 15 13.56 0.85 2.49
CA GLN A 15 12.87 2.15 2.54
C GLN A 15 11.44 2.00 3.06
N ASN A 16 10.71 0.97 2.62
CA ASN A 16 9.36 0.71 3.11
C ASN A 16 9.35 0.45 4.62
N LYS A 17 10.26 -0.39 5.10
CA LYS A 17 10.40 -0.65 6.54
C LYS A 17 10.80 0.61 7.32
N ALA A 18 11.63 1.48 6.74
CA ALA A 18 11.98 2.76 7.36
C ALA A 18 10.79 3.73 7.39
N PHE A 19 9.98 3.75 6.34
CA PHE A 19 8.75 4.51 6.23
C PHE A 19 7.73 4.08 7.29
N GLU A 20 7.45 2.78 7.43
CA GLU A 20 6.57 2.25 8.48
C GLU A 20 7.03 2.66 9.89
N ARG A 21 8.33 2.55 10.18
CA ARG A 21 8.90 2.98 11.47
C ARG A 21 8.77 4.48 11.68
N ALA A 22 8.96 5.27 10.63
CA ALA A 22 8.83 6.71 10.70
C ALA A 22 7.38 7.15 10.92
N LEU A 23 6.40 6.51 10.29
CA LEU A 23 4.97 6.76 10.57
C LEU A 23 4.62 6.47 12.02
N ALA A 24 5.22 5.43 12.61
CA ALA A 24 5.01 5.10 14.02
C ALA A 24 5.54 6.17 15.01
N VAL A 25 6.50 7.00 14.57
CA VAL A 25 7.10 8.08 15.37
C VAL A 25 6.44 9.43 15.09
N TYR A 26 6.09 9.70 13.83
CA TYR A 26 5.51 10.96 13.36
C TYR A 26 4.03 10.75 13.02
N ASP A 27 3.15 11.06 13.97
CA ASP A 27 1.70 11.02 13.83
C ASP A 27 1.15 12.18 12.96
N LYS A 28 -0.18 12.25 12.79
CA LYS A 28 -0.88 13.28 12.00
C LYS A 28 -0.77 14.68 12.59
N ASP A 29 -0.56 14.78 13.90
CA ASP A 29 -0.49 16.05 14.62
C ASP A 29 0.94 16.62 14.60
N THR A 30 1.91 15.82 14.16
CA THR A 30 3.31 16.23 13.95
C THR A 30 3.41 17.32 12.86
N PRO A 31 3.92 18.52 13.21
CA PRO A 31 4.21 19.55 12.21
C PRO A 31 5.25 19.05 11.20
N ASP A 32 5.08 19.42 9.93
CA ASP A 32 5.98 19.00 8.85
C ASP A 32 6.18 17.47 8.75
N ARG A 33 5.17 16.68 9.16
CA ARG A 33 5.20 15.20 9.19
C ARG A 33 5.94 14.58 8.01
N TRP A 34 5.53 14.91 6.79
CA TRP A 34 6.10 14.33 5.57
C TRP A 34 7.57 14.67 5.34
N SER A 35 8.00 15.87 5.75
CA SER A 35 9.40 16.28 5.72
C SER A 35 10.23 15.46 6.72
N ASN A 36 9.70 15.25 7.92
CA ASN A 36 10.36 14.45 8.95
C ASN A 36 10.45 12.96 8.58
N VAL A 37 9.38 12.40 8.01
CA VAL A 37 9.38 11.03 7.48
C VAL A 37 10.36 10.89 6.33
N ALA A 38 10.40 11.83 5.38
CA ALA A 38 11.36 11.80 4.26
C ALA A 38 12.82 11.79 4.74
N LYS A 39 13.14 12.62 5.74
CA LYS A 39 14.47 12.62 6.39
C LYS A 39 14.80 11.28 7.04
N ALA A 40 13.83 10.65 7.70
CA ALA A 40 14.01 9.35 8.36
C ALA A 40 14.16 8.18 7.38
N VAL A 41 13.45 8.23 6.24
CA VAL A 41 13.55 7.22 5.17
C VAL A 41 14.87 7.33 4.41
N GLY A 42 15.32 8.57 4.14
CA GLY A 42 16.53 8.86 3.36
C GLY A 42 16.44 8.42 1.90
N GLY A 43 17.59 8.29 1.23
CA GLY A 43 17.68 7.75 -0.13
C GLY A 43 16.97 8.60 -1.19
N ASN A 44 17.10 9.92 -1.11
CA ASN A 44 16.53 10.92 -2.03
C ASN A 44 15.00 10.91 -2.14
N LYS A 45 14.28 10.34 -1.16
CA LYS A 45 12.82 10.46 -1.06
C LYS A 45 12.45 11.85 -0.57
N THR A 46 11.53 12.50 -1.27
CA THR A 46 11.00 13.82 -0.93
C THR A 46 9.75 13.69 -0.05
N ALA A 47 9.30 14.81 0.54
CA ALA A 47 8.05 14.85 1.27
C ALA A 47 6.84 14.45 0.39
N ASP A 48 6.83 14.86 -0.88
CA ASP A 48 5.81 14.47 -1.85
C ASP A 48 5.84 12.97 -2.16
N ASP A 49 7.03 12.36 -2.31
CA ASP A 49 7.16 10.92 -2.53
C ASP A 49 6.60 10.10 -1.37
N VAL A 50 6.90 10.55 -0.15
CA VAL A 50 6.42 9.94 1.08
C VAL A 50 4.91 10.08 1.20
N LYS A 51 4.37 11.28 0.94
CA LYS A 51 2.93 11.53 0.97
C LYS A 51 2.19 10.64 -0.03
N ARG A 52 2.67 10.58 -1.27
CA ARG A 52 2.09 9.70 -2.31
C ARG A 52 2.13 8.22 -1.90
N HIS A 53 3.21 7.78 -1.28
CA HIS A 53 3.34 6.39 -0.79
C HIS A 53 2.38 6.11 0.37
N TYR A 54 2.16 7.07 1.25
CA TYR A 54 1.14 6.99 2.29
C TYR A 54 -0.28 6.93 1.73
N ASP A 55 -0.60 7.75 0.73
CA ASP A 55 -1.92 7.73 0.10
C ASP A 55 -2.24 6.35 -0.51
N LEU A 56 -1.25 5.69 -1.11
CA LEU A 56 -1.39 4.31 -1.60
C LEU A 56 -1.61 3.30 -0.47
N LEU A 57 -0.88 3.42 0.65
CA LEU A 57 -1.11 2.59 1.83
C LEU A 57 -2.54 2.74 2.36
N VAL A 58 -3.06 3.97 2.39
CA VAL A 58 -4.44 4.23 2.83
C VAL A 58 -5.45 3.59 1.87
N ASP A 59 -5.21 3.68 0.57
CA ASP A 59 -6.07 3.05 -0.44
C ASP A 59 -6.05 1.52 -0.33
N ASP A 60 -4.87 0.91 -0.13
CA ASP A 60 -4.74 -0.53 0.12
C ASP A 60 -5.53 -0.95 1.37
N VAL A 61 -5.43 -0.21 2.47
CA VAL A 61 -6.20 -0.48 3.71
C VAL A 61 -7.69 -0.36 3.46
N ASN A 62 -8.15 0.69 2.76
CA ASN A 62 -9.55 0.89 2.42
C ASN A 62 -10.08 -0.25 1.53
N PHE A 63 -9.26 -0.70 0.58
CA PHE A 63 -9.61 -1.78 -0.33
C PHE A 63 -9.75 -3.11 0.42
N ILE A 64 -8.84 -3.40 1.36
CA ILE A 64 -8.91 -4.59 2.24
C ILE A 64 -10.11 -4.51 3.21
N GLU A 65 -10.44 -3.31 3.71
CA GLU A 65 -11.60 -3.06 4.59
C GLU A 65 -12.94 -3.09 3.87
N SER A 66 -12.94 -2.97 2.54
CA SER A 66 -14.16 -2.97 1.75
C SER A 66 -14.85 -4.33 1.84
N PRO A 67 -16.16 -4.40 2.16
CA PRO A 67 -16.92 -5.65 2.21
C PRO A 67 -17.04 -6.33 0.83
N HIS A 68 -16.55 -5.69 -0.23
CA HIS A 68 -16.55 -6.17 -1.61
C HIS A 68 -15.18 -6.64 -2.09
N PHE A 69 -14.17 -6.79 -1.22
CA PHE A 69 -12.91 -7.40 -1.62
C PHE A 69 -13.20 -8.83 -2.10
N PRO A 70 -13.00 -9.14 -3.40
CA PRO A 70 -13.10 -10.50 -3.88
C PRO A 70 -11.83 -11.21 -3.39
N PHE A 71 -11.84 -11.69 -2.15
CA PHE A 71 -11.04 -12.87 -1.85
C PHE A 71 -11.44 -13.89 -2.91
N PRO A 72 -10.51 -14.48 -3.68
CA PRO A 72 -10.87 -15.45 -4.70
C PRO A 72 -11.65 -16.58 -4.01
N SER A 73 -12.98 -16.53 -4.14
CA SER A 73 -13.94 -17.52 -3.64
C SER A 73 -13.71 -18.89 -4.28
N ASN A 74 -12.82 -18.96 -5.27
CA ASN A 74 -12.45 -20.15 -6.02
C ASN A 74 -11.75 -21.21 -5.15
N LEU A 75 -11.27 -20.85 -3.95
CA LEU A 75 -10.69 -21.82 -3.00
C LEU A 75 -11.71 -22.36 -1.98
N TYR A 76 -12.93 -21.81 -1.98
CA TYR A 76 -14.07 -22.32 -1.24
C TYR A 76 -15.26 -22.40 -2.19
N THR A 77 -15.36 -23.48 -2.96
CA THR A 77 -16.61 -24.26 -3.10
C THR A 77 -16.43 -25.35 -4.16
N ASN A 78 -16.50 -26.58 -3.69
CA ASN A 78 -16.93 -27.72 -4.48
C ASN A 78 -18.36 -27.45 -4.99
N SER A 79 -18.54 -26.99 -6.23
CA SER A 79 -19.81 -27.10 -6.97
C SER A 79 -19.66 -26.69 -8.45
N ASN A 80 -19.92 -27.66 -9.33
CA ASN A 80 -20.32 -27.58 -10.74
C ASN A 80 -20.42 -26.16 -11.36
N TYR A 81 -19.45 -25.78 -12.19
CA TYR A 81 -19.62 -24.70 -13.15
C TYR A 81 -19.68 -25.26 -14.58
N ASN A 82 -20.89 -25.27 -15.14
CA ASN A 82 -21.08 -25.32 -16.59
C ASN A 82 -20.59 -23.98 -17.15
N GLY A 83 -19.68 -24.05 -18.12
CA GLY A 83 -19.03 -22.88 -18.70
C GLY A 83 -20.03 -21.95 -19.39
N ASN A 84 -19.74 -20.65 -19.34
CA ASN A 84 -19.50 -19.82 -20.53
C ASN A 84 -19.37 -18.33 -20.14
N ASN A 85 -18.29 -17.72 -20.62
CA ASN A 85 -18.04 -16.27 -20.74
C ASN A 85 -17.82 -15.44 -19.47
N ILE A 86 -16.55 -15.23 -19.10
CA ILE A 86 -16.12 -13.96 -18.51
C ILE A 86 -14.92 -13.44 -19.31
N ALA A 87 -15.12 -12.25 -19.85
CA ALA A 87 -14.28 -11.56 -20.81
C ALA A 87 -13.03 -10.93 -20.18
N SER A 88 -12.02 -10.75 -21.04
CA SER A 88 -10.85 -9.89 -20.93
C SER A 88 -10.81 -8.87 -19.80
N SER A 89 -9.83 -9.02 -18.90
CA SER A 89 -8.99 -7.91 -18.44
C SER A 89 -7.85 -8.40 -17.54
N GLY A 90 -6.61 -8.18 -17.98
CA GLY A 90 -5.47 -7.84 -17.11
C GLY A 90 -5.12 -8.80 -15.98
N GLY A 91 -4.77 -10.05 -16.29
CA GLY A 91 -4.16 -10.97 -15.33
C GLY A 91 -2.69 -10.63 -15.04
N GLN A 92 -2.44 -9.64 -14.19
CA GLN A 92 -1.22 -9.55 -13.39
C GLN A 92 -1.63 -9.41 -11.92
N LEU A 93 -2.00 -10.55 -11.32
CA LEU A 93 -2.16 -10.68 -9.88
C LEU A 93 -0.77 -10.62 -9.23
N ASN A 94 -0.37 -9.46 -8.74
CA ASN A 94 0.84 -9.32 -7.95
C ASN A 94 0.55 -9.69 -6.47
N LEU A 95 0.67 -10.98 -6.17
CA LEU A 95 1.31 -11.59 -4.99
C LEU A 95 1.27 -10.97 -3.57
N ASN A 96 0.28 -10.17 -3.18
CA ASN A 96 0.01 -9.87 -1.75
C ASN A 96 -1.18 -10.68 -1.17
N LEU A 97 -1.49 -11.84 -1.76
CA LEU A 97 -2.69 -12.64 -1.44
C LEU A 97 -2.70 -13.32 -0.05
N LEU A 98 -1.87 -12.92 0.91
CA LEU A 98 -2.01 -13.27 2.34
C LEU A 98 -1.42 -12.15 3.20
N ILE A 99 -1.99 -10.95 3.18
CA ILE A 99 -1.71 -9.96 4.24
C ILE A 99 -2.35 -10.54 5.51
N SER A 100 -1.53 -11.01 6.46
CA SER A 100 -1.99 -11.54 7.75
C SER A 100 -2.88 -10.51 8.46
N ASP A 101 -3.86 -10.96 9.24
CA ASP A 101 -4.70 -10.06 10.06
C ASP A 101 -3.88 -9.09 10.92
N GLU A 102 -2.70 -9.52 11.38
CA GLU A 102 -1.74 -8.67 12.10
C GLU A 102 -1.12 -7.57 11.24
N GLU A 103 -0.82 -7.84 9.97
CA GLU A 103 -0.35 -6.81 9.02
C GLU A 103 -1.50 -5.85 8.69
N ILE A 104 -2.74 -6.34 8.50
CA ILE A 104 -3.92 -5.48 8.31
C ILE A 104 -4.11 -4.55 9.51
N LYS A 105 -4.03 -5.09 10.73
CA LYS A 105 -4.15 -4.33 11.98
C LYS A 105 -3.02 -3.30 12.11
N ARG A 106 -1.81 -3.68 11.73
CA ARG A 106 -0.64 -2.79 11.72
C ARG A 106 -0.81 -1.66 10.71
N MET A 107 -1.29 -1.93 9.51
CA MET A 107 -1.57 -0.93 8.48
C MET A 107 -2.69 0.03 8.91
N ARG A 108 -3.77 -0.48 9.52
CA ARG A 108 -4.83 0.34 10.13
C ARG A 108 -4.28 1.31 11.18
N ASN A 109 -3.42 0.81 12.07
CA ASN A 109 -2.86 1.65 13.12
C ASN A 109 -2.02 2.79 12.54
N MET A 110 -1.28 2.55 11.45
CA MET A 110 -0.51 3.59 10.76
C MET A 110 -1.40 4.64 10.07
N LYS A 111 -2.61 4.28 9.62
CA LYS A 111 -3.61 5.21 9.05
C LYS A 111 -4.29 6.09 10.10
N LEU A 112 -4.45 5.57 11.32
CA LEU A 112 -5.10 6.29 12.43
C LEU A 112 -4.18 7.30 13.12
N GLN A 113 -2.87 7.12 12.98
CA GLN A 113 -1.84 8.04 13.45
C GLN A 113 -1.84 9.33 12.67
#